data_AF-A0A955DNX7-F1
#
_entry.id   AF-A0A955DNX7-F1
#
_cell.length_a   1.000
_cell.length_b   1.000
_cell.length_c   1.000
_cell.angle_alpha   90.00
_cell.angle_beta   90.00
_cell.angle_gamma   90.00
#
_symmetry.space_group_name_H-M   'P 1'
#
loop_
_entity.id
_entity.type
_entity.pdbx_description
1 polymer ?
#
loop_
_entity_poly.entity_id
_entity_poly.type
_entity_poly.pdbx_seq_one_letter_code
_entity_poly.pdbx_strand_id
1 'polypeptide(L)'
;SATCATVSCPQPGACCLSDGTCRQELIIGGAQCAADGGTYQGDDTTCATVSCPGGACCVSDGSCSVLSQPDCLAIAGVWQGINTVCTPNLCPQPGACCFPDGTCAVEAETGGAFCLAMAGVYQGDGTSCATTNCPGGACCFGDGSCVVQNEPDCENAGGIWQGLNTVCAVATCPPAGACCFPSGTCTALTNAACTDAGGTWSGAGTLCINVACSAPPSRGNSSQKGSLLIFSKVEVRWNPTGGLIQDTFIQLTNDYNNDVQVQLYFINGDAPIPATGNDRAHPGWNWVDNLIHLTGDQTTTWAVSTGLPAGVSPFTVLDPGIPPGRPVDPANPNGERVLRGFVIGFAVNGLGQQIKWNHLAGEATIVHYGLTHAWSYMAYAFAVANSSLAQGQVAGPAGQLVLDGVTYEAAPDLLLLNFDASNLDPNVSIDTALTLHPVSADLRQETTGPVTTKASFEVWNQNEIKFSGADRCITCWDCVLLSQFAPPNHFLRSGLQTDKGKARIQGLKSQLCDVDFDPNNNNNFPFPPGPGD
;
A
#
# COMPACT_ATOMS: atom_id res chain seq x y z
N SER A 1 -89.90 -49.26 -73.23
CA SER A 1 -89.75 -48.23 -72.19
C SER A 1 -89.01 -48.85 -71.02
N ALA A 2 -87.70 -48.58 -70.93
CA ALA A 2 -86.93 -48.67 -69.70
C ALA A 2 -86.42 -47.23 -69.50
N THR A 3 -86.71 -46.66 -68.34
CA THR A 3 -86.50 -45.25 -68.02
C THR A 3 -85.01 -44.95 -67.78
N CYS A 4 -84.60 -43.70 -68.02
CA CYS A 4 -83.24 -43.16 -67.84
C CYS A 4 -82.81 -43.09 -66.34
N ALA A 5 -83.35 -43.97 -65.49
CA ALA A 5 -83.17 -43.92 -64.03
C ALA A 5 -82.10 -44.90 -63.49
N THR A 6 -81.44 -45.69 -64.34
CA THR A 6 -80.40 -46.64 -63.89
C THR A 6 -79.14 -46.70 -64.78
N VAL A 7 -78.96 -45.74 -65.70
CA VAL A 7 -77.70 -45.64 -66.45
C VAL A 7 -76.73 -44.78 -65.65
N SER A 8 -75.74 -45.41 -65.01
CA SER A 8 -74.60 -44.71 -64.41
C SER A 8 -73.66 -44.26 -65.52
N CYS A 9 -73.72 -42.97 -65.89
CA CYS A 9 -72.73 -42.36 -66.78
C CYS A 9 -71.53 -41.93 -65.92
N PRO A 10 -70.33 -42.54 -66.06
CA PRO A 10 -69.16 -42.10 -65.30
C PRO A 10 -68.91 -40.60 -65.54
N GLN A 11 -68.85 -39.83 -64.46
CA GLN A 11 -68.53 -38.42 -64.51
C GLN A 11 -67.00 -38.24 -64.57
N PRO A 12 -66.52 -37.19 -65.24
CA PRO A 12 -65.11 -36.81 -65.20
C PRO A 12 -64.57 -36.64 -63.77
N GLY A 13 -63.31 -36.99 -63.55
CA GLY A 13 -62.66 -37.03 -62.25
C GLY A 13 -61.85 -35.79 -61.87
N ALA A 14 -61.27 -35.80 -60.66
CA ALA A 14 -60.36 -34.79 -60.18
C ALA A 14 -58.91 -35.04 -60.67
N CYS A 15 -58.21 -33.96 -61.00
CA CYS A 15 -56.80 -33.98 -61.39
C CYS A 15 -55.95 -33.23 -60.36
N CYS A 16 -54.98 -33.91 -59.75
CA CYS A 16 -54.01 -33.27 -58.85
C CYS A 16 -52.77 -32.85 -59.64
N LEU A 17 -52.57 -31.54 -59.78
CA LEU A 17 -51.43 -30.99 -60.50
C LEU A 17 -50.16 -31.00 -59.64
N SER A 18 -49.01 -30.83 -60.28
CA SER A 18 -47.70 -30.85 -59.65
C SER A 18 -47.43 -29.68 -58.69
N ASP A 19 -48.28 -28.66 -58.71
CA ASP A 19 -48.27 -27.50 -57.80
C ASP A 19 -49.21 -27.68 -56.58
N GLY A 20 -49.85 -28.85 -56.46
CA GLY A 20 -50.78 -29.18 -55.37
C GLY A 20 -52.20 -28.68 -55.58
N THR A 21 -52.49 -27.97 -56.68
CA THR A 21 -53.85 -27.55 -57.00
C THR A 21 -54.68 -28.72 -57.52
N CYS A 22 -55.96 -28.72 -57.16
CA CYS A 22 -56.94 -29.64 -57.72
C CYS A 22 -57.70 -28.95 -58.86
N ARG A 23 -57.70 -29.57 -60.04
CA ARG A 23 -58.51 -29.16 -61.17
C ARG A 23 -59.54 -30.23 -61.51
N GLN A 24 -60.80 -29.85 -61.71
CA GLN A 24 -61.79 -30.79 -62.21
C GLN A 24 -61.49 -31.11 -63.67
N GLU A 25 -61.22 -32.37 -63.99
CA GLU A 25 -61.05 -32.83 -65.36
C GLU A 25 -62.43 -32.94 -66.01
N LEU A 26 -62.54 -32.70 -67.32
CA LEU A 26 -63.82 -32.77 -68.06
C LEU A 26 -63.86 -33.98 -69.00
N ILE A 27 -62.73 -34.69 -69.15
CA ILE A 27 -62.57 -35.85 -70.03
C ILE A 27 -62.39 -37.12 -69.19
N ILE A 28 -63.23 -38.13 -69.45
CA ILE A 28 -63.19 -39.45 -68.79
C ILE A 28 -61.84 -40.13 -69.07
N GLY A 29 -61.25 -40.75 -68.04
CA GLY A 29 -59.98 -41.48 -68.15
C GLY A 29 -58.70 -40.64 -68.05
N GLY A 30 -58.80 -39.33 -67.76
CA GLY A 30 -57.67 -38.53 -67.27
C GLY A 30 -56.59 -38.14 -68.31
N ALA A 31 -56.87 -38.21 -69.61
CA ALA A 31 -55.87 -37.94 -70.66
C ALA A 31 -55.27 -36.52 -70.59
N GLN A 32 -56.09 -35.50 -70.32
CA GLN A 32 -55.62 -34.12 -70.17
C GLN A 32 -54.91 -33.89 -68.83
N CYS A 33 -55.33 -34.60 -67.78
CA CYS A 33 -54.65 -34.56 -66.49
C CYS A 33 -53.18 -35.01 -66.61
N ALA A 34 -52.94 -36.11 -67.34
CA ALA A 34 -51.58 -36.58 -67.61
C ALA A 34 -50.78 -35.62 -68.52
N ALA A 35 -51.43 -35.00 -69.50
CA ALA A 35 -50.80 -34.03 -70.40
C ALA A 35 -50.30 -32.77 -69.64
N ASP A 36 -51.03 -32.37 -68.59
CA ASP A 36 -50.66 -31.23 -67.75
C ASP A 36 -49.73 -31.61 -66.59
N GLY A 37 -49.21 -32.85 -66.59
CA GLY A 37 -48.28 -33.35 -65.56
C GLY A 37 -48.94 -33.64 -64.21
N GLY A 38 -50.26 -33.80 -64.16
CA GLY A 38 -51.03 -34.14 -62.97
C GLY A 38 -51.32 -35.64 -62.83
N THR A 39 -51.75 -36.04 -61.64
CA THR A 39 -52.20 -37.40 -61.31
C THR A 39 -53.73 -37.45 -61.24
N TYR A 40 -54.33 -38.25 -62.11
CA TYR A 40 -55.78 -38.43 -62.18
C TYR A 40 -56.28 -39.34 -61.04
N GLN A 41 -57.32 -38.90 -60.35
CA GLN A 41 -57.79 -39.55 -59.11
C GLN A 41 -58.95 -40.54 -59.33
N GLY A 42 -59.29 -40.80 -60.59
CA GLY A 42 -60.35 -41.72 -61.00
C GLY A 42 -61.65 -41.01 -61.36
N ASP A 43 -62.49 -41.67 -62.15
CA ASP A 43 -63.81 -41.17 -62.55
C ASP A 43 -64.72 -41.00 -61.31
N ASP A 44 -65.74 -40.14 -61.41
CA ASP A 44 -66.69 -39.78 -60.34
C ASP A 44 -66.06 -39.12 -59.09
N THR A 45 -64.80 -38.71 -59.16
CA THR A 45 -64.15 -37.91 -58.11
C THR A 45 -64.28 -36.41 -58.37
N THR A 46 -64.48 -35.62 -57.31
CA THR A 46 -64.52 -34.15 -57.42
C THR A 46 -63.39 -33.51 -56.63
N CYS A 47 -62.95 -32.32 -57.03
CA CYS A 47 -61.98 -31.54 -56.26
C CYS A 47 -62.45 -31.11 -54.87
N ALA A 48 -63.75 -31.24 -54.56
CA ALA A 48 -64.27 -31.05 -53.21
C ALA A 48 -64.04 -32.28 -52.30
N THR A 49 -63.86 -33.47 -52.89
CA THR A 49 -63.72 -34.75 -52.16
C THR A 49 -62.32 -35.33 -52.22
N VAL A 50 -61.48 -34.84 -53.13
CA VAL A 50 -60.10 -35.29 -53.34
C VAL A 50 -59.14 -34.34 -52.64
N SER A 51 -58.28 -34.89 -51.79
CA SER A 51 -57.15 -34.16 -51.20
C SER A 51 -55.92 -34.34 -52.09
N CYS A 52 -55.58 -33.32 -52.86
CA CYS A 52 -54.31 -33.34 -53.58
C CYS A 52 -53.13 -33.18 -52.61
N PRO A 53 -51.97 -33.77 -52.91
CA PRO A 53 -50.80 -33.62 -52.04
C PRO A 53 -50.41 -32.14 -51.98
N GLY A 54 -50.37 -31.57 -50.79
CA GLY A 54 -49.80 -30.25 -50.57
C GLY A 54 -48.30 -30.32 -50.31
N GLY A 55 -47.75 -29.19 -49.91
CA GLY A 55 -46.37 -29.03 -49.48
C GLY A 55 -46.33 -28.11 -48.28
N ALA A 56 -45.28 -28.24 -47.47
CA ALA A 56 -45.02 -27.35 -46.35
C ALA A 56 -44.83 -25.92 -46.86
N CYS A 57 -45.61 -25.02 -46.29
CA CYS A 57 -45.56 -23.59 -46.50
C CYS A 57 -45.06 -22.92 -45.23
N CYS A 58 -43.93 -22.24 -45.33
CA CYS A 58 -43.29 -21.56 -44.20
C CYS A 58 -43.57 -20.08 -44.19
N VAL A 59 -44.24 -19.62 -43.14
CA VAL A 59 -44.49 -18.19 -42.91
C VAL A 59 -43.38 -17.61 -42.04
N SER A 60 -43.14 -16.31 -42.14
CA SER A 60 -42.03 -15.61 -41.44
C SER A 60 -42.11 -15.65 -39.92
N ASP A 61 -43.25 -16.03 -39.33
CA ASP A 61 -43.41 -16.22 -37.88
C ASP A 61 -43.02 -17.64 -37.40
N GLY A 62 -42.54 -18.49 -38.33
CA GLY A 62 -42.18 -19.88 -38.08
C GLY A 62 -43.35 -20.87 -38.13
N SER A 63 -44.56 -20.40 -38.45
CA SER A 63 -45.71 -21.25 -38.68
C SER A 63 -45.53 -22.10 -39.94
N CYS A 64 -45.86 -23.38 -39.84
CA CYS A 64 -45.89 -24.32 -40.97
C CYS A 64 -47.31 -24.81 -41.23
N SER A 65 -47.76 -24.70 -42.48
CA SER A 65 -49.02 -25.30 -42.95
C SER A 65 -48.81 -26.07 -44.25
N VAL A 66 -49.56 -27.15 -44.47
CA VAL A 66 -49.53 -27.88 -45.74
C VAL A 66 -50.55 -27.25 -46.68
N LEU A 67 -50.09 -26.51 -47.69
CA LEU A 67 -50.91 -25.75 -48.65
C LEU A 67 -50.63 -26.21 -50.09
N SER A 68 -51.33 -25.62 -51.08
CA SER A 68 -50.89 -25.65 -52.48
C SER A 68 -49.82 -24.56 -52.71
N GLN A 69 -49.03 -24.66 -53.78
CA GLN A 69 -48.01 -23.65 -54.08
C GLN A 69 -48.64 -22.23 -54.25
N PRO A 70 -49.75 -22.04 -54.99
CA PRO A 70 -50.38 -20.73 -55.09
C PRO A 70 -50.89 -20.20 -53.75
N ASP A 71 -51.49 -21.05 -52.91
CA ASP A 71 -52.01 -20.64 -51.60
C ASP A 71 -50.87 -20.26 -50.65
N CYS A 72 -49.75 -20.98 -50.72
CA CYS A 72 -48.56 -20.66 -49.94
C CYS A 72 -47.97 -19.29 -50.31
N LEU A 73 -47.86 -19.01 -51.61
CA LEU A 73 -47.38 -17.72 -52.10
C LEU A 73 -48.37 -16.59 -51.79
N ALA A 74 -49.67 -16.89 -51.76
CA ALA A 74 -50.72 -15.90 -51.44
C ALA A 74 -50.63 -15.38 -50.00
N ILE A 75 -50.12 -16.19 -49.06
CA ILE A 75 -49.85 -15.77 -47.68
C ILE A 75 -48.41 -15.28 -47.47
N ALA A 76 -47.70 -14.96 -48.56
CA ALA A 76 -46.28 -14.59 -48.56
C ALA A 76 -45.36 -15.62 -47.89
N GLY A 77 -45.76 -16.90 -47.90
CA GLY A 77 -44.97 -18.00 -47.38
C GLY A 77 -43.95 -18.53 -48.39
N VAL A 78 -42.93 -19.21 -47.87
CA VAL A 78 -41.90 -19.90 -48.66
C VAL A 78 -42.34 -21.34 -48.88
N TRP A 79 -42.56 -21.69 -50.15
CA TRP A 79 -42.96 -23.04 -50.57
C TRP A 79 -41.77 -24.01 -50.57
N GLN A 80 -41.90 -25.12 -49.85
CA GLN A 80 -40.80 -26.09 -49.66
C GLN A 80 -40.85 -27.26 -50.65
N GLY A 81 -41.84 -27.26 -51.54
CA GLY A 81 -42.03 -28.30 -52.56
C GLY A 81 -43.18 -29.25 -52.25
N ILE A 82 -43.72 -29.88 -53.29
CA ILE A 82 -44.81 -30.86 -53.20
C ILE A 82 -44.38 -32.06 -52.33
N ASN A 83 -45.30 -32.62 -51.55
CA ASN A 83 -45.07 -33.75 -50.62
C ASN A 83 -44.12 -33.46 -49.44
N THR A 84 -43.72 -32.20 -49.21
CA THR A 84 -43.09 -31.82 -47.94
C THR A 84 -44.15 -31.71 -46.84
N VAL A 85 -43.81 -32.12 -45.62
CA VAL A 85 -44.73 -32.16 -44.47
C VAL A 85 -44.25 -31.25 -43.35
N CYS A 86 -45.14 -30.72 -42.52
CA CYS A 86 -44.78 -29.84 -41.41
C CYS A 86 -44.26 -30.56 -40.16
N THR A 87 -43.96 -31.87 -40.23
CA THR A 87 -43.55 -32.67 -39.07
C THR A 87 -42.35 -33.54 -39.42
N PRO A 88 -41.16 -33.33 -38.80
CA PRO A 88 -40.85 -32.23 -37.87
C PRO A 88 -40.97 -30.85 -38.56
N ASN A 89 -41.23 -29.79 -37.78
CA ASN A 89 -41.38 -28.44 -38.35
C ASN A 89 -40.06 -28.03 -39.01
N LEU A 90 -40.12 -27.87 -40.33
CA LEU A 90 -38.98 -27.51 -41.18
C LEU A 90 -38.91 -26.01 -41.47
N CYS A 91 -39.85 -25.24 -40.93
CA CYS A 91 -39.86 -23.80 -41.08
C CYS A 91 -38.91 -23.11 -40.09
N PRO A 92 -38.18 -22.07 -40.54
CA PRO A 92 -37.37 -21.20 -39.68
C PRO A 92 -38.12 -20.85 -38.40
N GLN A 93 -37.60 -21.23 -37.23
CA GLN A 93 -38.22 -20.83 -35.96
C GLN A 93 -37.60 -19.52 -35.50
N PRO A 94 -38.41 -18.52 -35.10
CA PRO A 94 -37.86 -17.30 -34.55
C PRO A 94 -37.17 -17.57 -33.22
N GLY A 95 -36.12 -16.80 -32.91
CA GLY A 95 -35.38 -16.91 -31.65
C GLY A 95 -35.00 -15.55 -31.08
N ALA A 96 -34.81 -15.49 -29.76
CA ALA A 96 -34.37 -14.29 -29.08
C ALA A 96 -32.87 -14.03 -29.31
N CYS A 97 -32.51 -12.78 -29.52
CA CYS A 97 -31.16 -12.27 -29.62
C CYS A 97 -30.90 -11.27 -28.48
N CYS A 98 -29.87 -11.53 -27.68
CA CYS A 98 -29.42 -10.59 -26.64
C CYS A 98 -28.26 -9.74 -27.18
N PHE A 99 -28.37 -8.42 -27.06
CA PHE A 99 -27.33 -7.49 -27.53
C PHE A 99 -26.43 -6.99 -26.38
N PRO A 100 -25.21 -6.52 -26.68
CA PRO A 100 -24.26 -6.04 -25.66
C PRO A 100 -24.74 -4.82 -24.85
N ASP A 101 -25.70 -4.06 -25.38
CA ASP A 101 -26.37 -2.95 -24.69
C ASP A 101 -27.44 -3.40 -23.68
N GLY A 102 -27.64 -4.72 -23.54
CA GLY A 102 -28.63 -5.33 -22.65
C GLY A 102 -30.04 -5.41 -23.25
N THR A 103 -30.23 -5.01 -24.51
CA THR A 103 -31.51 -5.13 -25.19
C THR A 103 -31.73 -6.56 -25.73
N CYS A 104 -33.00 -6.92 -25.90
CA CYS A 104 -33.41 -8.19 -26.52
C CYS A 104 -34.29 -7.92 -27.74
N ALA A 105 -34.00 -8.58 -28.87
CA ALA A 105 -34.87 -8.60 -30.04
C ALA A 105 -35.22 -10.04 -30.46
N VAL A 106 -36.38 -10.24 -31.08
CA VAL A 106 -36.75 -11.54 -31.67
C VAL A 106 -36.41 -11.51 -33.16
N GLU A 107 -35.64 -12.50 -33.62
CA GLU A 107 -35.29 -12.67 -35.03
C GLU A 107 -36.14 -13.77 -35.65
N ALA A 108 -36.63 -13.52 -36.87
CA ALA A 108 -37.45 -14.46 -37.65
C ALA A 108 -36.62 -15.36 -38.58
N GLU A 109 -35.34 -15.06 -38.80
CA GLU A 109 -34.47 -15.78 -39.72
C GLU A 109 -33.76 -16.96 -39.02
N THR A 110 -33.72 -18.12 -39.68
CA THR A 110 -33.14 -19.35 -39.13
C THR A 110 -31.68 -19.14 -38.71
N GLY A 111 -31.35 -19.60 -37.51
CA GLY A 111 -29.95 -19.77 -37.08
C GLY A 111 -29.24 -18.50 -36.61
N GLY A 112 -29.95 -17.38 -36.41
CA GLY A 112 -29.42 -16.20 -35.71
C GLY A 112 -28.29 -15.47 -36.45
N ALA A 113 -28.26 -15.53 -37.79
CA ALA A 113 -27.20 -14.91 -38.58
C ALA A 113 -27.16 -13.38 -38.42
N PHE A 114 -28.32 -12.73 -38.32
CA PHE A 114 -28.40 -11.29 -38.05
C PHE A 114 -27.95 -10.97 -36.62
N CYS A 115 -28.32 -11.80 -35.66
CA CYS A 115 -27.90 -11.66 -34.26
C CYS A 115 -26.39 -11.63 -34.14
N LEU A 116 -25.72 -12.58 -34.78
CA LEU A 116 -24.25 -12.66 -34.83
C LEU A 116 -23.63 -11.46 -35.58
N ALA A 117 -24.26 -10.99 -36.67
CA ALA A 117 -23.79 -9.85 -37.44
C ALA A 117 -23.84 -8.53 -36.64
N MET A 118 -24.78 -8.42 -35.70
CA MET A 118 -24.92 -7.30 -34.78
C MET A 118 -24.19 -7.51 -33.43
N ALA A 119 -23.27 -8.47 -33.36
CA ALA A 119 -22.53 -8.83 -32.15
C ALA A 119 -23.42 -9.25 -30.95
N GLY A 120 -24.65 -9.69 -31.23
CA GLY A 120 -25.55 -10.28 -30.25
C GLY A 120 -25.34 -11.79 -30.08
N VAL A 121 -25.94 -12.34 -29.02
CA VAL A 121 -25.94 -13.78 -28.70
C VAL A 121 -27.32 -14.37 -28.94
N TYR A 122 -27.40 -15.27 -29.95
CA TYR A 122 -28.63 -15.96 -30.31
C TYR A 122 -28.96 -17.06 -29.30
N GLN A 123 -30.18 -17.03 -28.76
CA GLN A 123 -30.60 -17.91 -27.66
C GLN A 123 -31.22 -19.22 -28.15
N GLY A 124 -31.28 -19.40 -29.47
CA GLY A 124 -31.82 -20.59 -30.11
C GLY A 124 -33.25 -20.41 -30.59
N ASP A 125 -33.59 -21.25 -31.56
CA ASP A 125 -34.90 -21.36 -32.19
C ASP A 125 -36.02 -21.63 -31.16
N GLY A 126 -37.12 -20.89 -31.25
CA GLY A 126 -38.28 -21.00 -30.37
C GLY A 126 -38.17 -20.23 -29.04
N THR A 127 -37.09 -19.46 -28.82
CA THR A 127 -36.95 -18.59 -27.64
C THR A 127 -37.58 -17.21 -27.85
N SER A 128 -38.05 -16.56 -26.78
CA SER A 128 -38.69 -15.24 -26.84
C SER A 128 -38.08 -14.25 -25.86
N CYS A 129 -38.04 -12.96 -26.19
CA CYS A 129 -37.54 -11.92 -25.29
C CYS A 129 -38.36 -11.73 -24.01
N ALA A 130 -39.59 -12.26 -23.94
CA ALA A 130 -40.39 -12.23 -22.72
C ALA A 130 -39.90 -13.24 -21.67
N THR A 131 -39.22 -14.31 -22.11
CA THR A 131 -38.75 -15.41 -21.26
C THR A 131 -37.23 -15.50 -21.20
N THR A 132 -36.54 -14.89 -22.16
CA THR A 132 -35.09 -14.82 -22.20
C THR A 132 -34.60 -13.73 -21.27
N ASN A 133 -33.85 -14.11 -20.24
CA ASN A 133 -33.07 -13.16 -19.47
C ASN A 133 -31.83 -12.82 -20.30
N CYS A 134 -31.64 -11.54 -20.64
CA CYS A 134 -30.39 -11.04 -21.24
C CYS A 134 -29.58 -10.34 -20.13
N PRO A 135 -28.97 -11.10 -19.19
CA PRO A 135 -28.12 -10.49 -18.19
C PRO A 135 -26.94 -9.82 -18.87
N GLY A 136 -26.49 -8.72 -18.27
CA GLY A 136 -25.21 -8.11 -18.61
C GLY A 136 -24.04 -9.10 -18.51
N GLY A 137 -22.87 -8.65 -18.90
CA GLY A 137 -21.62 -9.37 -18.79
C GLY A 137 -20.87 -8.97 -17.52
N ALA A 138 -19.95 -9.83 -17.11
CA ALA A 138 -19.01 -9.52 -16.06
C ALA A 138 -18.07 -8.40 -16.50
N CYS A 139 -17.96 -7.39 -15.65
CA CYS A 139 -17.07 -6.26 -15.80
C CYS A 139 -16.01 -6.31 -14.69
N CYS A 140 -14.76 -6.55 -15.06
CA CYS A 140 -13.64 -6.69 -14.12
C CYS A 140 -12.88 -5.37 -13.97
N PHE A 141 -12.64 -4.93 -12.74
CA PHE A 141 -11.89 -3.71 -12.47
C PHE A 141 -10.44 -3.97 -12.05
N GLY A 142 -9.60 -2.93 -12.10
CA GLY A 142 -8.17 -2.99 -11.78
C GLY A 142 -7.84 -3.26 -10.31
N ASP A 143 -8.83 -3.21 -9.43
CA ASP A 143 -8.76 -3.61 -8.01
C ASP A 143 -9.20 -5.07 -7.79
N GLY A 144 -9.56 -5.78 -8.86
CA GLY A 144 -10.06 -7.16 -8.86
C GLY A 144 -11.53 -7.30 -8.45
N SER A 145 -12.26 -6.20 -8.27
CA SER A 145 -13.72 -6.24 -8.12
C SER A 145 -14.40 -6.60 -9.44
N CYS A 146 -15.60 -7.17 -9.36
CA CYS A 146 -16.39 -7.53 -10.52
C CYS A 146 -17.87 -7.21 -10.30
N VAL A 147 -18.50 -6.60 -11.31
CA VAL A 147 -19.94 -6.34 -11.35
C VAL A 147 -20.54 -6.86 -12.66
N VAL A 148 -21.83 -7.15 -12.68
CA VAL A 148 -22.54 -7.52 -13.92
C VAL A 148 -23.29 -6.28 -14.43
N GLN A 149 -22.93 -5.79 -15.62
CA GLN A 149 -23.52 -4.60 -16.25
C GLN A 149 -23.51 -4.72 -17.79
N ASN A 150 -23.87 -3.69 -18.56
CA ASN A 150 -23.73 -3.70 -20.02
C ASN A 150 -22.31 -3.27 -20.45
N GLU A 151 -21.95 -3.50 -21.71
CA GLU A 151 -20.59 -3.23 -22.22
C GLU A 151 -20.21 -1.73 -22.14
N PRO A 152 -21.05 -0.77 -22.61
CA PRO A 152 -20.72 0.65 -22.52
C PRO A 152 -20.51 1.14 -21.07
N ASP A 153 -21.34 0.71 -20.13
CA ASP A 153 -21.20 1.08 -18.71
C ASP A 153 -19.91 0.48 -18.11
N CYS A 154 -19.52 -0.71 -18.55
CA CYS A 154 -18.26 -1.33 -18.14
C CYS A 154 -17.04 -0.53 -18.59
N GLU A 155 -17.00 -0.16 -19.87
CA GLU A 155 -15.88 0.62 -20.43
C GLU A 155 -15.83 2.04 -19.85
N ASN A 156 -16.99 2.69 -19.68
CA ASN A 156 -17.07 4.03 -19.08
C ASN A 156 -16.63 4.04 -17.61
N ALA A 157 -16.87 2.95 -16.88
CA ALA A 157 -16.38 2.77 -15.51
C ALA A 157 -14.89 2.35 -15.46
N GLY A 158 -14.21 2.24 -16.60
CA GLY A 158 -12.80 1.84 -16.69
C GLY A 158 -12.55 0.35 -16.41
N GLY A 159 -13.57 -0.49 -16.55
CA GLY A 159 -13.47 -1.94 -16.39
C GLY A 159 -13.20 -2.68 -17.71
N ILE A 160 -12.77 -3.94 -17.59
CA ILE A 160 -12.55 -4.85 -18.71
C ILE A 160 -13.77 -5.76 -18.85
N TRP A 161 -14.48 -5.60 -19.97
CA TRP A 161 -15.63 -6.41 -20.32
C TRP A 161 -15.25 -7.86 -20.65
N GLN A 162 -15.96 -8.82 -20.08
CA GLN A 162 -15.68 -10.26 -20.25
C GLN A 162 -16.61 -10.93 -21.29
N GLY A 163 -17.51 -10.17 -21.91
CA GLY A 163 -18.48 -10.67 -22.88
C GLY A 163 -19.88 -10.85 -22.30
N LEU A 164 -20.88 -10.81 -23.18
CA LEU A 164 -22.30 -10.96 -22.82
C LEU A 164 -22.59 -12.33 -22.20
N ASN A 165 -23.53 -12.40 -21.25
CA ASN A 165 -23.91 -13.61 -20.51
C ASN A 165 -22.79 -14.22 -19.65
N THR A 166 -21.69 -13.49 -19.41
CA THR A 166 -20.69 -13.89 -18.40
C THR A 166 -21.10 -13.37 -17.01
N VAL A 167 -20.86 -14.16 -15.97
CA VAL A 167 -21.12 -13.75 -14.58
C VAL A 167 -19.82 -13.68 -13.80
N CYS A 168 -19.75 -12.79 -12.81
CA CYS A 168 -18.55 -12.58 -11.99
C CYS A 168 -18.05 -13.82 -11.27
N ALA A 169 -18.92 -14.80 -11.00
CA ALA A 169 -18.54 -16.06 -10.35
C ALA A 169 -17.63 -16.97 -11.20
N VAL A 170 -17.64 -16.81 -12.53
CA VAL A 170 -16.84 -17.62 -13.47
C VAL A 170 -15.95 -16.79 -14.40
N ALA A 171 -16.10 -15.47 -14.37
CA ALA A 171 -15.25 -14.56 -15.13
C ALA A 171 -13.80 -14.63 -14.64
N THR A 172 -12.85 -14.63 -15.57
CA THR A 172 -11.41 -14.68 -15.25
C THR A 172 -10.89 -13.26 -15.00
N CYS A 173 -11.39 -12.62 -13.92
CA CYS A 173 -10.90 -11.30 -13.53
C CYS A 173 -9.44 -11.39 -13.03
N PRO A 174 -8.62 -10.34 -13.22
CA PRO A 174 -7.28 -10.27 -12.62
C PRO A 174 -7.39 -10.48 -11.10
N PRO A 175 -6.70 -11.47 -10.52
CA PRO A 175 -6.85 -11.77 -9.12
C PRO A 175 -6.28 -10.61 -8.28
N ALA A 176 -7.12 -10.05 -7.42
CA ALA A 176 -6.67 -9.19 -6.33
C ALA A 176 -5.84 -9.99 -5.32
N GLY A 177 -5.16 -9.27 -4.45
CA GLY A 177 -4.12 -9.79 -3.57
C GLY A 177 -3.58 -8.66 -2.71
N ALA A 178 -2.80 -8.99 -1.70
CA ALA A 178 -2.29 -8.02 -0.74
C ALA A 178 -1.17 -7.18 -1.39
N CYS A 179 -1.39 -5.87 -1.45
CA CYS A 179 -0.38 -4.88 -1.80
C CYS A 179 0.10 -4.16 -0.53
N CYS A 180 1.37 -4.35 -0.18
CA CYS A 180 1.99 -3.74 0.98
C CYS A 180 2.68 -2.42 0.61
N PHE A 181 2.32 -1.33 1.29
CA PHE A 181 2.96 -0.04 1.11
C PHE A 181 4.13 0.18 2.07
N PRO A 182 5.08 1.06 1.72
CA PRO A 182 6.20 1.41 2.61
C PRO A 182 5.78 1.97 3.98
N SER A 183 4.56 2.48 4.12
CA SER A 183 3.94 2.93 5.37
C SER A 183 3.49 1.79 6.30
N GLY A 184 3.60 0.53 5.87
CA GLY A 184 3.05 -0.63 6.59
C GLY A 184 1.55 -0.87 6.35
N THR A 185 0.87 -0.02 5.58
CA THR A 185 -0.54 -0.23 5.20
C THR A 185 -0.66 -1.30 4.12
N CYS A 186 -1.77 -2.04 4.13
CA CYS A 186 -2.09 -3.03 3.10
C CYS A 186 -3.40 -2.69 2.39
N THR A 187 -3.45 -2.84 1.07
CA THR A 187 -4.68 -2.72 0.28
C THR A 187 -4.78 -3.86 -0.73
N ALA A 188 -5.99 -4.33 -1.01
CA ALA A 188 -6.21 -5.29 -2.08
C ALA A 188 -6.17 -4.57 -3.43
N LEU A 189 -5.13 -4.81 -4.23
CA LEU A 189 -4.97 -4.25 -5.59
C LEU A 189 -4.72 -5.40 -6.56
N THR A 190 -4.42 -5.14 -7.84
CA THR A 190 -3.78 -6.13 -8.73
C THR A 190 -2.27 -5.97 -8.71
N ASN A 191 -1.51 -6.89 -9.31
CA ASN A 191 -0.04 -6.75 -9.41
C ASN A 191 0.38 -5.42 -10.06
N ALA A 192 -0.22 -5.08 -11.21
CA ALA A 192 0.10 -3.85 -11.94
C ALA A 192 -0.29 -2.59 -11.15
N ALA A 193 -1.51 -2.55 -10.60
CA ALA A 193 -1.94 -1.41 -9.78
C ALA A 193 -1.13 -1.27 -8.48
N CYS A 194 -0.69 -2.39 -7.90
CA CYS A 194 0.19 -2.40 -6.74
C CYS A 194 1.56 -1.83 -7.07
N THR A 195 2.16 -2.23 -8.20
CA THR A 195 3.46 -1.70 -8.63
C THR A 195 3.38 -0.22 -9.01
N ASP A 196 2.31 0.21 -9.67
CA ASP A 196 2.10 1.60 -10.07
C ASP A 196 1.88 2.51 -8.85
N ALA A 197 1.23 2.00 -7.80
CA ALA A 197 1.05 2.69 -6.52
C ALA A 197 2.30 2.65 -5.61
N GLY A 198 3.42 2.07 -6.07
CA GLY A 198 4.66 1.97 -5.30
C GLY A 198 4.63 0.96 -4.16
N GLY A 199 3.69 -0.01 -4.20
CA GLY A 199 3.57 -1.09 -3.22
C GLY A 199 4.28 -2.38 -3.65
N THR A 200 4.47 -3.29 -2.69
CA THR A 200 5.00 -4.64 -2.91
C THR A 200 3.85 -5.65 -2.96
N TRP A 201 3.78 -6.38 -4.08
CA TRP A 201 2.73 -7.36 -4.33
C TRP A 201 3.02 -8.72 -3.70
N SER A 202 2.09 -9.26 -2.92
CA SER A 202 2.28 -10.53 -2.19
C SER A 202 1.73 -11.76 -2.92
N GLY A 203 1.20 -11.58 -4.13
CA GLY A 203 0.66 -12.66 -4.96
C GLY A 203 -0.87 -12.69 -5.03
N ALA A 204 -1.37 -13.29 -6.10
CA ALA A 204 -2.80 -13.46 -6.36
C ALA A 204 -3.51 -14.22 -5.23
N GLY A 205 -4.68 -13.73 -4.80
CA GLY A 205 -5.53 -14.35 -3.79
C GLY A 205 -5.04 -14.19 -2.34
N THR A 206 -3.97 -13.43 -2.10
CA THR A 206 -3.50 -13.15 -0.74
C THR A 206 -4.35 -12.07 -0.07
N LEU A 207 -4.71 -12.28 1.21
CA LEU A 207 -5.51 -11.31 1.97
C LEU A 207 -4.60 -10.43 2.81
N CYS A 208 -4.91 -9.13 2.89
CA CYS A 208 -4.15 -8.18 3.72
C CYS A 208 -4.08 -8.56 5.20
N ILE A 209 -5.09 -9.28 5.72
CA ILE A 209 -5.09 -9.77 7.11
C ILE A 209 -4.06 -10.89 7.35
N ASN A 210 -3.62 -11.59 6.29
CA ASN A 210 -2.70 -12.71 6.35
C ASN A 210 -1.28 -12.34 5.91
N VAL A 211 -1.07 -11.10 5.47
CA VAL A 211 0.23 -10.60 5.02
C VAL A 211 0.73 -9.57 6.03
N ALA A 212 1.90 -9.84 6.62
CA ALA A 212 2.59 -8.87 7.45
C ALA A 212 3.24 -7.81 6.56
N CYS A 213 2.52 -6.71 6.30
CA CYS A 213 3.11 -5.54 5.68
C CYS A 213 3.95 -4.80 6.73
N SER A 214 5.21 -5.20 6.87
CA SER A 214 6.20 -4.40 7.56
C SER A 214 6.68 -3.32 6.60
N ALA A 215 6.64 -2.05 7.00
CA ALA A 215 7.50 -1.04 6.39
C ALA A 215 8.93 -1.64 6.30
N PRO A 216 9.66 -1.49 5.18
CA PRO A 216 11.09 -1.75 5.22
C PRO A 216 11.64 -0.92 6.39
N PRO A 217 12.44 -1.50 7.31
CA PRO A 217 12.87 -0.77 8.48
C PRO A 217 13.51 0.52 8.00
N SER A 218 12.89 1.65 8.36
CA SER A 218 13.33 2.97 7.93
C SER A 218 14.79 3.10 8.35
N ARG A 219 15.72 2.96 7.39
CA ARG A 219 17.14 3.06 7.69
C ARG A 219 17.40 4.53 7.95
N GLY A 220 17.79 4.87 9.18
CA GLY A 220 18.19 6.22 9.53
C GLY A 220 19.26 6.73 8.56
N ASN A 221 19.01 7.86 7.91
CA ASN A 221 19.95 8.53 7.03
C ASN A 221 20.37 9.85 7.66
N SER A 222 21.67 10.09 7.81
CA SER A 222 22.23 11.34 8.34
C SER A 222 22.62 12.34 7.24
N SER A 223 22.39 12.01 5.97
CA SER A 223 22.70 12.85 4.80
C SER A 223 21.49 13.62 4.25
N GLN A 224 20.30 13.40 4.81
CA GLN A 224 19.09 14.09 4.37
C GLN A 224 18.90 15.44 5.06
N LYS A 225 18.04 16.27 4.50
CA LYS A 225 17.64 17.55 5.08
C LYS A 225 16.32 17.38 5.81
N GLY A 226 16.11 18.19 6.84
CA GLY A 226 14.96 18.05 7.72
C GLY A 226 14.32 19.37 8.10
N SER A 227 13.15 19.27 8.74
CA SER A 227 12.59 20.35 9.56
C SER A 227 12.97 20.19 11.03
N LEU A 228 13.43 19.00 11.40
CA LEU A 228 13.88 18.63 12.73
C LEU A 228 15.30 18.07 12.63
N LEU A 229 16.19 18.52 13.49
CA LEU A 229 17.57 18.03 13.62
C LEU A 229 17.84 17.52 15.03
N ILE A 230 18.58 16.41 15.14
CA ILE A 230 19.04 15.86 16.41
C ILE A 230 20.55 15.65 16.40
N PHE A 231 21.24 16.37 17.28
CA PHE A 231 22.67 16.22 17.56
C PHE A 231 22.83 15.29 18.76
N SER A 232 23.04 14.00 18.48
CA SER A 232 23.00 12.93 19.50
C SER A 232 24.08 13.03 20.57
N LYS A 233 25.18 13.76 20.34
CA LYS A 233 26.28 13.91 21.30
C LYS A 233 26.88 15.31 21.29
N VAL A 234 26.69 16.02 22.39
CA VAL A 234 27.34 17.28 22.70
C VAL A 234 28.14 17.08 23.97
N GLU A 235 29.41 17.47 23.97
CA GLU A 235 30.31 17.28 25.10
C GLU A 235 31.31 18.43 25.24
N VAL A 236 31.44 18.94 26.47
CA VAL A 236 32.41 19.97 26.85
C VAL A 236 33.18 19.48 28.07
N ARG A 237 34.51 19.67 28.09
CA ARG A 237 35.39 19.23 29.19
C ARG A 237 36.33 20.31 29.68
N TRP A 238 36.60 20.26 30.98
CA TRP A 238 37.55 21.13 31.65
C TRP A 238 38.59 20.31 32.42
N ASN A 239 39.82 20.81 32.42
CA ASN A 239 40.87 20.30 33.29
C ASN A 239 40.65 20.75 34.74
N PRO A 240 41.47 20.28 35.70
CA PRO A 240 41.32 20.61 37.12
C PRO A 240 41.44 22.09 37.47
N THR A 241 42.11 22.89 36.63
CA THR A 241 42.28 24.33 36.85
C THR A 241 41.17 25.15 36.20
N GLY A 242 40.18 24.50 35.58
CA GLY A 242 39.06 25.14 34.88
C GLY A 242 39.36 25.58 33.45
N GLY A 243 40.52 25.22 32.92
CA GLY A 243 40.83 25.40 31.50
C GLY A 243 40.01 24.45 30.63
N LEU A 244 39.39 24.99 29.58
CA LEU A 244 38.67 24.22 28.57
C LEU A 244 39.63 23.30 27.81
N ILE A 245 39.40 21.99 27.82
CA ILE A 245 40.22 20.97 27.14
C ILE A 245 39.50 20.25 26.02
N GLN A 246 38.16 20.32 25.98
CA GLN A 246 37.34 19.82 24.88
C GLN A 246 36.11 20.70 24.70
N ASP A 247 35.72 20.93 23.45
CA ASP A 247 34.49 21.62 23.10
C ASP A 247 33.79 20.94 21.92
N THR A 248 32.50 21.21 21.76
CA THR A 248 31.72 20.81 20.59
C THR A 248 31.39 22.05 19.78
N PHE A 249 31.64 22.02 18.48
CA PHE A 249 31.18 23.04 17.54
C PHE A 249 29.96 22.50 16.82
N ILE A 250 28.85 23.22 16.88
CA ILE A 250 27.64 22.88 16.12
C ILE A 250 27.55 23.82 14.93
N GLN A 251 27.48 23.24 13.74
CA GLN A 251 27.17 23.92 12.50
C GLN A 251 25.72 23.63 12.13
N LEU A 252 25.01 24.67 11.71
CA LEU A 252 23.62 24.62 11.28
C LEU A 252 23.47 25.37 9.96
N THR A 253 22.81 24.74 8.99
CA THR A 253 22.64 25.28 7.63
C THR A 253 21.16 25.34 7.29
N ASN A 254 20.74 26.49 6.78
CA ASN A 254 19.51 26.68 6.03
C ASN A 254 19.88 26.83 4.55
N ASP A 255 19.49 25.88 3.71
CA ASP A 255 19.76 25.92 2.27
C ASP A 255 18.57 26.41 1.44
N TYR A 256 17.60 27.03 2.10
CA TYR A 256 16.46 27.66 1.46
C TYR A 256 16.65 29.16 1.40
N ASN A 257 16.07 29.80 0.39
CA ASN A 257 16.25 31.23 0.11
C ASN A 257 15.54 32.17 1.11
N ASN A 258 14.63 31.66 1.93
CA ASN A 258 13.92 32.42 2.95
C ASN A 258 14.49 32.17 4.34
N ASP A 259 14.22 33.10 5.24
CA ASP A 259 14.64 33.02 6.64
C ASP A 259 13.81 31.99 7.44
N VAL A 260 14.43 31.39 8.45
CA VAL A 260 13.78 30.45 9.36
C VAL A 260 14.29 30.62 10.79
N GLN A 261 13.38 30.44 11.75
CA GLN A 261 13.74 30.33 13.15
C GLN A 261 13.89 28.86 13.52
N VAL A 262 14.95 28.53 14.25
CA VAL A 262 15.18 27.18 14.77
C VAL A 262 15.12 27.23 16.28
N GLN A 263 14.10 26.57 16.85
CA GLN A 263 13.96 26.37 18.28
C GLN A 263 14.86 25.20 18.69
N LEU A 264 15.98 25.51 19.32
CA LEU A 264 16.91 24.56 19.89
C LEU A 264 16.51 24.24 21.32
N TYR A 265 16.60 22.96 21.68
CA TYR A 265 16.54 22.46 23.03
C TYR A 265 17.90 21.88 23.36
N PHE A 266 18.54 22.38 24.40
CA PHE A 266 19.78 21.83 24.94
C PHE A 266 19.42 20.94 26.11
N ILE A 267 19.82 19.67 26.05
CA ILE A 267 19.42 18.68 27.06
C ILE A 267 20.67 18.08 27.70
N ASN A 268 20.70 18.12 29.02
CA ASN A 268 21.70 17.41 29.82
C ASN A 268 21.37 15.91 29.81
N GLY A 269 22.26 15.10 29.23
CA GLY A 269 22.02 13.67 29.11
C GLY A 269 22.33 12.89 30.38
N ASP A 270 23.17 13.45 31.24
CA ASP A 270 23.64 12.78 32.43
C ASP A 270 22.63 12.87 33.58
N ALA A 271 22.58 11.82 34.40
CA ALA A 271 21.73 11.76 35.58
C ALA A 271 22.12 12.78 36.67
N PRO A 272 21.15 13.25 37.48
CA PRO A 272 21.42 14.05 38.67
C PRO A 272 22.44 13.37 39.58
N ILE A 273 23.34 14.16 40.17
CA ILE A 273 24.17 13.69 41.29
C ILE A 273 24.04 14.64 42.48
N PRO A 274 23.90 14.13 43.71
CA PRO A 274 23.83 14.96 44.90
C PRO A 274 25.17 15.64 45.16
N ALA A 275 25.17 16.67 46.00
CA ALA A 275 26.40 17.27 46.50
C ALA A 275 27.23 16.23 47.26
N THR A 276 28.53 16.15 46.97
CA THR A 276 29.45 15.20 47.60
C THR A 276 30.76 15.87 47.98
N GLY A 277 31.17 15.72 49.24
CA GLY A 277 32.37 16.38 49.76
C GLY A 277 32.30 17.90 49.58
N ASN A 278 33.24 18.45 48.80
CA ASN A 278 33.31 19.88 48.46
C ASN A 278 32.67 20.21 47.10
N ASP A 279 32.06 19.24 46.43
CA ASP A 279 31.38 19.47 45.16
C ASP A 279 29.90 19.75 45.34
N ARG A 280 29.36 20.58 44.45
CA ARG A 280 27.97 20.99 44.45
C ARG A 280 27.05 19.87 43.94
N ALA A 281 25.75 20.03 44.14
CA ALA A 281 24.78 19.19 43.43
C ALA A 281 24.78 19.54 41.93
N HIS A 282 24.57 18.53 41.09
CA HIS A 282 24.49 18.69 39.65
C HIS A 282 23.09 18.26 39.19
N PRO A 283 22.35 19.13 38.46
CA PRO A 283 20.94 18.89 38.15
C PRO A 283 20.68 17.60 37.38
N GLY A 284 21.40 17.38 36.27
CA GLY A 284 21.18 16.24 35.37
C GLY A 284 19.78 16.21 34.75
N TRP A 285 19.64 15.61 33.57
CA TRP A 285 18.35 15.48 32.84
C TRP A 285 17.50 16.76 32.67
N ASN A 286 18.09 17.93 32.94
CA ASN A 286 17.48 19.23 32.74
C ASN A 286 17.70 19.71 31.31
N TRP A 287 16.90 20.69 30.88
CA TRP A 287 17.03 21.27 29.56
C TRP A 287 16.77 22.77 29.59
N VAL A 288 17.21 23.46 28.53
CA VAL A 288 16.90 24.86 28.26
C VAL A 288 16.60 25.05 26.79
N ASP A 289 15.75 26.01 26.47
CA ASP A 289 15.40 26.35 25.10
C ASP A 289 16.22 27.57 24.61
N ASN A 290 16.52 27.58 23.32
CA ASN A 290 17.35 28.59 22.66
C ASN A 290 16.81 28.83 21.25
N LEU A 291 16.51 30.07 20.90
CA LEU A 291 16.07 30.41 19.56
C LEU A 291 17.23 30.96 18.74
N ILE A 292 17.43 30.43 17.53
CA ILE A 292 18.36 30.99 16.55
C ILE A 292 17.62 31.36 15.27
N HIS A 293 17.97 32.51 14.68
CA HIS A 293 17.46 32.95 13.39
C HIS A 293 18.51 32.68 12.31
N LEU A 294 18.11 32.00 11.24
CA LEU A 294 18.92 31.77 10.05
C LEU A 294 18.31 32.55 8.89
N THR A 295 19.11 33.35 8.21
CA THR A 295 18.73 33.96 6.95
C THR A 295 18.65 32.92 5.83
N GLY A 296 18.09 33.32 4.70
CA GLY A 296 18.17 32.53 3.47
C GLY A 296 19.62 32.16 3.11
N ASP A 297 19.81 30.93 2.64
CA ASP A 297 21.09 30.37 2.17
C ASP A 297 22.26 30.55 3.17
N GLN A 298 21.97 30.44 4.46
CA GLN A 298 22.93 30.68 5.53
C GLN A 298 23.42 29.38 6.18
N THR A 299 24.74 29.29 6.33
CA THR A 299 25.39 28.40 7.31
C THR A 299 25.92 29.22 8.47
N THR A 300 25.70 28.76 9.70
CA THR A 300 26.24 29.35 10.93
C THR A 300 26.84 28.27 11.83
N THR A 301 27.72 28.68 12.73
CA THR A 301 28.40 27.79 13.67
C THR A 301 28.50 28.45 15.04
N TRP A 302 28.46 27.66 16.10
CA TRP A 302 28.83 28.10 17.45
C TRP A 302 29.64 27.07 18.20
N ALA A 303 30.50 27.56 19.09
CA ALA A 303 31.13 26.77 20.14
C ALA A 303 30.12 26.55 21.26
N VAL A 304 29.84 25.30 21.62
CA VAL A 304 28.86 24.92 22.65
C VAL A 304 29.23 25.49 24.02
N SER A 305 30.52 25.63 24.34
CA SER A 305 30.98 26.24 25.59
C SER A 305 30.63 27.73 25.76
N THR A 306 30.46 28.48 24.66
CA THR A 306 30.26 29.94 24.70
C THR A 306 29.00 30.45 24.00
N GLY A 307 28.43 29.66 23.08
CA GLY A 307 27.33 30.08 22.21
C GLY A 307 27.73 31.02 21.07
N LEU A 308 29.02 31.37 20.95
CA LEU A 308 29.54 32.30 19.94
C LEU A 308 30.16 31.55 18.74
N PRO A 309 30.20 32.17 17.54
CA PRO A 309 29.73 33.52 17.20
C PRO A 309 28.23 33.65 16.92
N ALA A 310 27.48 32.54 16.81
CA ALA A 310 26.06 32.59 16.43
C ALA A 310 25.17 33.36 17.42
N GLY A 311 25.56 33.44 18.69
CA GLY A 311 24.84 34.21 19.72
C GLY A 311 23.70 33.44 20.38
N VAL A 312 23.83 32.12 20.52
CA VAL A 312 22.93 31.28 21.33
C VAL A 312 23.42 31.23 22.78
N SER A 313 22.62 30.72 23.74
CA SER A 313 23.14 30.51 25.10
C SER A 313 24.27 29.48 25.10
N PRO A 314 25.24 29.55 26.02
CA PRO A 314 26.22 28.49 26.17
C PRO A 314 25.56 27.26 26.80
N PHE A 315 25.98 26.06 26.41
CA PHE A 315 25.46 24.80 26.97
C PHE A 315 25.78 24.65 28.46
N THR A 316 26.78 25.38 28.96
CA THR A 316 27.17 25.43 30.37
C THR A 316 26.07 25.94 31.31
N VAL A 317 25.01 26.59 30.79
CA VAL A 317 23.83 26.96 31.59
C VAL A 317 23.09 25.74 32.16
N LEU A 318 23.24 24.56 31.55
CA LEU A 318 22.65 23.31 32.06
C LEU A 318 23.31 22.83 33.35
N ASP A 319 24.58 23.19 33.58
CA ASP A 319 25.30 22.80 34.78
C ASP A 319 26.38 23.84 35.15
N PRO A 320 25.96 25.02 35.62
CA PRO A 320 26.84 26.15 35.83
C PRO A 320 27.77 25.93 37.02
N GLY A 321 28.98 26.47 36.96
CA GLY A 321 29.97 26.34 38.03
C GLY A 321 31.35 26.83 37.61
N ILE A 322 32.32 26.75 38.51
CA ILE A 322 33.72 27.07 38.23
C ILE A 322 34.60 25.90 38.68
N PRO A 323 34.98 24.97 37.77
CA PRO A 323 34.53 24.86 36.37
C PRO A 323 33.06 24.38 36.25
N PRO A 324 32.40 24.62 35.10
CA PRO A 324 31.10 24.02 34.81
C PRO A 324 31.16 22.50 34.69
N GLY A 325 30.00 21.85 34.67
CA GLY A 325 29.90 20.40 34.52
C GLY A 325 30.19 19.60 35.78
N ARG A 326 29.93 18.29 35.70
CA ARG A 326 30.09 17.32 36.79
C ARG A 326 31.45 16.61 36.71
N PRO A 327 31.93 16.00 37.81
CA PRO A 327 33.09 15.10 37.79
C PRO A 327 32.91 13.95 36.78
N VAL A 328 34.01 13.52 36.13
CA VAL A 328 33.99 12.45 35.10
C VAL A 328 33.69 11.06 35.70
N ASP A 329 34.08 10.82 36.94
CA ASP A 329 33.88 9.57 37.68
C ASP A 329 33.70 9.88 39.17
N PRO A 330 32.91 9.12 39.95
CA PRO A 330 32.81 9.26 41.40
C PRO A 330 34.15 9.31 42.18
N ALA A 331 35.25 8.71 41.70
CA ALA A 331 36.57 8.88 42.33
C ALA A 331 37.38 10.08 41.79
N ASN A 332 36.97 10.64 40.64
CA ASN A 332 37.60 11.72 39.87
C ASN A 332 39.12 11.92 40.10
N PRO A 333 39.96 10.91 39.85
CA PRO A 333 41.38 10.98 40.19
C PRO A 333 42.13 12.06 39.41
N ASN A 334 41.63 12.43 38.24
CA ASN A 334 42.23 13.43 37.37
C ASN A 334 41.69 14.84 37.59
N GLY A 335 40.66 15.03 38.43
CA GLY A 335 40.02 16.32 38.70
C GLY A 335 39.30 16.96 37.50
N GLU A 336 39.08 16.21 36.42
CA GLU A 336 38.41 16.69 35.21
C GLU A 336 36.91 16.86 35.43
N ARG A 337 36.32 17.77 34.65
CA ARG A 337 34.87 17.96 34.61
C ARG A 337 34.33 17.81 33.20
N VAL A 338 33.09 17.34 33.10
CA VAL A 338 32.39 17.10 31.86
C VAL A 338 30.94 17.57 31.96
N LEU A 339 30.45 18.16 30.87
CA LEU A 339 29.03 18.38 30.63
C LEU A 339 28.69 17.80 29.27
N ARG A 340 27.70 16.90 29.23
CA ARG A 340 27.36 16.15 28.02
C ARG A 340 25.88 15.86 27.89
N GLY A 341 25.44 15.69 26.67
CA GLY A 341 24.04 15.41 26.34
C GLY A 341 23.80 15.52 24.85
N PHE A 342 22.68 16.14 24.47
CA PHE A 342 22.25 16.23 23.09
C PHE A 342 21.47 17.51 22.84
N VAL A 343 21.29 17.85 21.56
CA VAL A 343 20.54 19.03 21.12
C VAL A 343 19.49 18.62 20.11
N ILE A 344 18.27 19.13 20.28
CA ILE A 344 17.18 18.96 19.33
C ILE A 344 16.82 20.33 18.76
N GLY A 345 16.70 20.45 17.44
CA GLY A 345 16.33 21.70 16.76
C GLY A 345 15.09 21.53 15.89
N PHE A 346 14.06 22.33 16.13
CA PHE A 346 12.85 22.39 15.29
C PHE A 346 12.82 23.67 14.47
N ALA A 347 12.52 23.57 13.18
CA ALA A 347 12.09 24.72 12.40
C ALA A 347 10.73 25.21 12.93
N VAL A 348 10.65 26.49 13.30
CA VAL A 348 9.44 27.09 13.86
C VAL A 348 9.06 28.40 13.16
N ASN A 349 7.78 28.77 13.24
CA ASN A 349 7.33 30.12 12.88
C ASN A 349 7.55 31.11 14.04
N GLY A 350 7.20 32.38 13.82
CA GLY A 350 7.32 33.44 14.84
C GLY A 350 6.45 33.27 16.10
N LEU A 351 5.60 32.22 16.15
CA LEU A 351 4.81 31.84 17.32
C LEU A 351 5.37 30.58 18.02
N GLY A 352 6.53 30.07 17.59
CA GLY A 352 7.13 28.83 18.13
C GLY A 352 6.45 27.54 17.67
N GLN A 353 5.55 27.60 16.68
CA GLN A 353 4.90 26.39 16.14
C GLN A 353 5.82 25.71 15.14
N GLN A 354 5.91 24.38 15.20
CA GLN A 354 6.75 23.62 14.28
C GLN A 354 6.21 23.73 12.85
N ILE A 355 7.10 23.97 11.88
CA ILE A 355 6.73 24.19 10.48
C ILE A 355 7.43 23.21 9.54
N LYS A 356 6.83 23.01 8.37
CA LYS A 356 7.51 22.36 7.26
C LYS A 356 8.60 23.27 6.71
N TRP A 357 9.84 22.82 6.87
CA TRP A 357 11.01 23.46 6.31
C TRP A 357 11.82 22.53 5.42
N ASN A 358 12.19 21.32 5.86
CA ASN A 358 12.89 20.29 5.07
C ASN A 358 14.18 20.77 4.36
N HIS A 359 14.76 21.85 4.87
CA HIS A 359 15.90 22.58 4.30
C HIS A 359 16.97 22.87 5.38
N LEU A 360 16.86 22.22 6.55
CA LEU A 360 17.87 22.27 7.58
C LEU A 360 18.83 21.08 7.45
N ALA A 361 20.11 21.35 7.64
CA ALA A 361 21.16 20.35 7.84
C ALA A 361 22.09 20.78 8.97
N GLY A 362 22.73 19.82 9.64
CA GLY A 362 23.62 20.11 10.76
C GLY A 362 24.80 19.15 10.84
N GLU A 363 25.91 19.66 11.35
CA GLU A 363 27.13 18.91 11.67
C GLU A 363 27.58 19.29 13.08
N ALA A 364 28.08 18.32 13.84
CA ALA A 364 28.78 18.58 15.09
C ALA A 364 30.21 18.08 15.01
N THR A 365 31.15 18.93 15.41
CA THR A 365 32.58 18.62 15.50
C THR A 365 33.03 18.70 16.94
N ILE A 366 33.46 17.59 17.53
CA ILE A 366 34.02 17.57 18.88
C ILE A 366 35.54 17.66 18.77
N VAL A 367 36.12 18.65 19.43
CA VAL A 367 37.55 18.96 19.39
C VAL A 367 38.14 18.81 20.79
N HIS A 368 39.13 17.95 20.94
CA HIS A 368 39.90 17.82 22.18
C HIS A 368 41.25 18.52 22.04
N TYR A 369 41.37 19.71 22.63
CA TYR A 369 42.56 20.57 22.52
C TYR A 369 43.81 19.90 23.10
N GLY A 370 43.68 19.21 24.22
CA GLY A 370 44.82 18.53 24.88
C GLY A 370 45.38 17.32 24.12
N LEU A 371 44.56 16.64 23.33
CA LEU A 371 44.95 15.43 22.60
C LEU A 371 45.13 15.67 21.10
N THR A 372 44.88 16.91 20.63
CA THR A 372 45.01 17.31 19.22
C THR A 372 44.21 16.44 18.24
N HIS A 373 43.08 15.90 18.69
CA HIS A 373 42.14 15.18 17.83
C HIS A 373 40.82 15.92 17.72
N ALA A 374 40.13 15.68 16.62
CA ALA A 374 38.75 16.09 16.42
C ALA A 374 38.00 15.00 15.67
N TRP A 375 36.69 14.91 15.89
CA TRP A 375 35.81 14.04 15.13
C TRP A 375 34.49 14.75 14.84
N SER A 376 33.94 14.49 13.65
CA SER A 376 32.69 15.08 13.20
C SER A 376 31.62 14.02 12.99
N TYR A 377 30.37 14.41 13.16
CA TYR A 377 29.21 13.63 12.75
C TYR A 377 28.08 14.55 12.27
N MET A 378 27.25 14.03 11.37
CA MET A 378 26.06 14.74 10.88
C MET A 378 24.91 14.58 11.87
N ALA A 379 24.11 15.62 12.04
CA ALA A 379 22.86 15.55 12.78
C ALA A 379 21.90 14.54 12.11
N TYR A 380 21.09 13.86 12.91
CA TYR A 380 19.94 13.13 12.38
C TYR A 380 18.88 14.15 11.96
N ALA A 381 18.57 14.19 10.68
CA ALA A 381 17.58 15.09 10.13
C ALA A 381 16.29 14.33 9.81
N PHE A 382 15.15 14.88 10.21
CA PHE A 382 13.83 14.33 9.92
C PHE A 382 13.02 15.34 9.13
N ALA A 383 12.55 14.92 7.96
CA ALA A 383 11.66 15.74 7.14
C ALA A 383 10.23 15.68 7.69
N VAL A 384 9.46 16.74 7.49
CA VAL A 384 8.00 16.70 7.59
C VAL A 384 7.48 15.83 6.45
N ALA A 385 6.80 14.75 6.80
CA ALA A 385 6.38 13.70 5.87
C ALA A 385 5.17 14.12 5.01
N ASN A 386 4.32 15.01 5.54
CA ASN A 386 3.14 15.48 4.81
C ASN A 386 3.53 16.34 3.59
N SER A 387 3.42 15.75 2.39
CA SER A 387 3.73 16.40 1.12
C SER A 387 2.76 17.52 0.75
N SER A 388 1.54 17.52 1.30
CA SER A 388 0.50 18.53 1.00
C SER A 388 0.75 19.87 1.68
N LEU A 389 1.59 19.90 2.73
CA LEU A 389 2.00 21.15 3.36
C LEU A 389 2.98 21.91 2.46
N ALA A 390 2.77 23.20 2.30
CA ALA A 390 3.73 24.11 1.70
C ALA A 390 4.83 24.50 2.70
N GLN A 391 5.94 25.02 2.19
CA GLN A 391 7.04 25.56 3.00
C GLN A 391 6.53 26.62 3.97
N GLY A 392 6.93 26.53 5.23
CA GLY A 392 6.54 27.46 6.31
C GLY A 392 5.17 27.19 6.94
N GLN A 393 4.39 26.22 6.45
CA GLN A 393 3.12 25.85 7.08
C GLN A 393 3.34 25.01 8.34
N VAL A 394 2.43 25.15 9.30
CA VAL A 394 2.46 24.41 10.57
C VAL A 394 2.37 22.91 10.29
N ALA A 395 3.35 22.17 10.81
CA ALA A 395 3.48 20.74 10.63
C ALA A 395 3.12 19.94 11.89
N GLY A 396 3.34 20.49 13.08
CA GLY A 396 3.10 19.75 14.33
C GLY A 396 2.98 20.64 15.58
N PRO A 397 2.60 20.04 16.72
CA PRO A 397 2.47 20.77 17.98
C PRO A 397 3.84 21.22 18.51
N ALA A 398 3.97 22.47 18.96
CA ALA A 398 5.21 23.03 19.49
C ALA A 398 5.84 22.14 20.59
N GLY A 399 7.16 21.90 20.50
CA GLY A 399 7.94 21.16 21.51
C GLY A 399 7.72 19.64 21.60
N GLN A 400 6.81 19.06 20.82
CA GLN A 400 6.59 17.61 20.82
C GLN A 400 7.35 16.92 19.70
N LEU A 401 8.07 15.84 20.04
CA LEU A 401 8.71 14.97 19.07
C LEU A 401 7.70 13.95 18.52
N VAL A 402 7.27 14.10 17.27
CA VAL A 402 6.25 13.25 16.64
C VAL A 402 6.83 12.60 15.36
N LEU A 403 7.58 11.51 15.55
CA LEU A 403 8.21 10.73 14.48
C LEU A 403 7.35 9.52 14.07
N ASP A 404 6.12 9.79 13.60
CA ASP A 404 5.08 8.80 13.32
C ASP A 404 4.96 8.41 11.84
N GLY A 405 5.77 9.01 10.95
CA GLY A 405 5.67 8.84 9.50
C GLY A 405 4.57 9.68 8.84
N VAL A 406 3.84 10.50 9.61
CA VAL A 406 2.74 11.35 9.14
C VAL A 406 3.08 12.83 9.34
N THR A 407 3.49 13.18 10.57
CA THR A 407 3.93 14.52 10.97
C THR A 407 5.37 14.72 10.48
N TYR A 408 6.30 13.96 11.03
CA TYR A 408 7.65 13.80 10.54
C TYR A 408 7.85 12.39 10.01
N GLU A 409 8.94 12.17 9.30
CA GLU A 409 9.43 10.84 9.00
C GLU A 409 9.48 9.96 10.25
N ALA A 410 9.13 8.69 10.09
CA ALA A 410 9.10 7.75 11.19
C ALA A 410 10.51 7.55 11.76
N ALA A 411 10.59 7.39 13.08
CA ALA A 411 11.85 6.98 13.71
C ALA A 411 12.30 5.62 13.14
N PRO A 412 13.62 5.37 13.03
CA PRO A 412 14.11 4.09 12.56
C PRO A 412 13.74 2.97 13.55
N ASP A 413 13.17 1.88 13.06
CA ASP A 413 12.83 0.72 13.90
C ASP A 413 14.07 0.01 14.46
N LEU A 414 15.19 0.12 13.75
CA LEU A 414 16.44 -0.58 14.03
C LEU A 414 17.63 0.32 13.70
N LEU A 415 18.63 0.32 14.57
CA LEU A 415 19.94 0.90 14.28
C LEU A 415 20.92 -0.24 13.96
N LEU A 416 21.81 0.01 13.00
CA LEU A 416 22.85 -0.93 12.61
C LEU A 416 24.21 -0.35 12.97
N LEU A 417 25.04 -1.16 13.61
CA LEU A 417 26.39 -0.81 14.03
C LEU A 417 27.37 -1.83 13.48
N ASN A 418 28.39 -1.38 12.76
CA ASN A 418 29.59 -2.17 12.55
C ASN A 418 30.62 -1.71 13.58
N PHE A 419 31.31 -2.64 14.23
CA PHE A 419 32.28 -2.31 15.28
C PHE A 419 33.51 -3.22 15.22
N ASP A 420 34.64 -2.68 15.65
CA ASP A 420 35.81 -3.47 16.05
C ASP A 420 35.61 -3.93 17.49
N ALA A 421 35.87 -5.20 17.77
CA ALA A 421 35.71 -5.78 19.10
C ALA A 421 36.67 -5.11 20.09
N SER A 422 36.19 -4.77 21.29
CA SER A 422 37.03 -4.10 22.26
C SER A 422 38.11 -5.04 22.81
N ASN A 423 39.26 -4.48 23.21
CA ASN A 423 40.42 -5.20 23.75
C ASN A 423 40.98 -6.26 22.78
N LEU A 424 41.32 -5.83 21.55
CA LEU A 424 41.88 -6.71 20.53
C LEU A 424 43.20 -7.36 20.97
N ASP A 425 44.07 -6.56 21.59
CA ASP A 425 45.37 -6.95 22.13
C ASP A 425 45.60 -6.21 23.47
N PRO A 426 46.36 -6.78 24.44
CA PRO A 426 46.75 -6.06 25.66
C PRO A 426 47.46 -4.72 25.43
N ASN A 427 48.10 -4.54 24.27
CA ASN A 427 48.89 -3.37 23.91
C ASN A 427 48.18 -2.46 22.90
N VAL A 428 47.12 -2.94 22.25
CA VAL A 428 46.32 -2.19 21.26
C VAL A 428 44.84 -2.47 21.52
N SER A 429 44.17 -1.52 22.16
CA SER A 429 42.73 -1.56 22.37
C SER A 429 42.05 -0.48 21.54
N ILE A 430 41.08 -0.89 20.74
CA ILE A 430 40.06 -0.02 20.18
C ILE A 430 38.85 -0.20 21.08
N ASP A 431 38.19 0.89 21.45
CA ASP A 431 36.94 0.81 22.17
C ASP A 431 35.97 1.85 21.63
N THR A 432 34.76 1.41 21.31
CA THR A 432 33.76 2.25 20.69
C THR A 432 32.87 2.84 21.76
N ALA A 433 32.76 4.17 21.80
CA ALA A 433 31.72 4.83 22.59
C ALA A 433 30.43 4.87 21.77
N LEU A 434 29.41 4.14 22.22
CA LEU A 434 28.09 4.15 21.60
C LEU A 434 27.19 5.17 22.30
N THR A 435 26.58 6.07 21.54
CA THR A 435 25.64 7.07 22.05
C THR A 435 24.23 6.79 21.53
N LEU A 436 23.28 6.65 22.45
CA LEU A 436 21.87 6.40 22.16
C LEU A 436 21.00 7.34 23.00
N HIS A 437 19.88 7.76 22.45
CA HIS A 437 18.86 8.50 23.19
C HIS A 437 17.46 8.07 22.71
N PRO A 438 16.45 8.08 23.59
CA PRO A 438 15.09 7.79 23.20
C PRO A 438 14.52 8.88 22.30
N VAL A 439 13.77 8.46 21.28
CA VAL A 439 13.08 9.35 20.32
C VAL A 439 11.63 9.68 20.74
N SER A 440 11.29 9.43 22.00
CA SER A 440 9.98 9.68 22.60
C SER A 440 10.02 10.77 23.68
N ALA A 441 11.09 11.57 23.72
CA ALA A 441 11.21 12.71 24.63
C ALA A 441 10.10 13.75 24.39
N ASP A 442 9.34 14.08 25.44
CA ASP A 442 8.38 15.19 25.42
C ASP A 442 9.03 16.43 26.04
N LEU A 443 9.35 17.43 25.20
CA LEU A 443 10.05 18.64 25.60
C LEU A 443 9.10 19.78 25.99
N ARG A 444 7.79 19.50 26.11
CA ARG A 444 6.77 20.52 26.45
C ARG A 444 6.62 20.77 27.94
N GLN A 445 7.05 19.85 28.79
CA GLN A 445 6.86 19.92 30.23
C GLN A 445 8.14 19.56 30.97
N GLU A 446 8.55 20.42 31.90
CA GLU A 446 9.70 20.20 32.78
C GLU A 446 9.49 19.03 33.78
N THR A 447 8.27 18.49 33.88
CA THR A 447 7.82 17.61 34.97
C THR A 447 7.62 16.14 34.61
N THR A 448 7.80 15.74 33.34
CA THR A 448 7.43 14.37 32.89
C THR A 448 8.44 13.28 33.27
N GLY A 449 9.50 13.63 34.01
CA GLY A 449 10.58 12.71 34.34
C GLY A 449 11.41 12.29 33.11
N PRO A 450 12.55 11.60 33.30
CA PRO A 450 13.36 11.16 32.19
C PRO A 450 12.65 10.03 31.42
N VAL A 451 12.72 10.06 30.09
CA VAL A 451 12.21 8.97 29.26
C VAL A 451 13.16 7.78 29.34
N THR A 452 12.63 6.60 29.65
CA THR A 452 13.41 5.35 29.63
C THR A 452 12.98 4.43 28.50
N THR A 453 13.93 3.66 27.98
CA THR A 453 13.70 2.65 26.96
C THR A 453 14.71 1.51 27.13
N LYS A 454 14.29 0.27 26.90
CA LYS A 454 15.21 -0.86 26.79
C LYS A 454 15.80 -0.87 25.38
N ALA A 455 17.12 -0.74 25.25
CA ALA A 455 17.83 -1.10 24.02
C ALA A 455 18.23 -2.57 24.08
N SER A 456 17.79 -3.33 23.09
CA SER A 456 18.17 -4.73 22.88
C SER A 456 19.14 -4.84 21.72
N PHE A 457 20.19 -5.64 21.91
CA PHE A 457 21.29 -5.78 20.97
C PHE A 457 21.38 -7.23 20.50
N GLU A 458 21.16 -7.44 19.21
CA GLU A 458 21.54 -8.66 18.53
C GLU A 458 22.93 -8.46 17.94
N VAL A 459 23.88 -9.32 18.29
CA VAL A 459 25.29 -9.18 17.88
C VAL A 459 25.68 -10.34 16.98
N TRP A 460 26.46 -10.08 15.95
CA TRP A 460 27.08 -11.08 15.09
C TRP A 460 28.55 -10.82 14.99
N ASN A 461 29.34 -11.88 14.96
CA ASN A 461 30.76 -11.78 14.63
C ASN A 461 30.98 -11.72 13.11
N GLN A 462 32.22 -11.53 12.67
CA GLN A 462 32.54 -11.39 11.24
C GLN A 462 32.23 -12.66 10.41
N ASN A 463 32.07 -13.81 11.06
CA ASN A 463 31.71 -15.08 10.42
C ASN A 463 30.20 -15.32 10.41
N GLU A 464 29.40 -14.28 10.67
CA GLU A 464 27.93 -14.31 10.74
C GLU A 464 27.36 -15.24 11.83
N ILE A 465 28.18 -15.56 12.84
CA ILE A 465 27.70 -16.29 14.02
C ILE A 465 27.00 -15.30 14.95
N LYS A 466 25.74 -15.59 15.27
CA LYS A 466 24.90 -14.77 16.17
C LYS A 466 25.23 -15.03 17.64
N PHE A 467 25.37 -13.95 18.38
CA PHE A 467 25.46 -13.88 19.84
C PHE A 467 24.31 -12.99 20.35
N SER A 468 23.66 -13.40 21.44
CA SER A 468 22.49 -12.70 22.00
C SER A 468 22.73 -12.33 23.45
N GLY A 469 21.97 -11.37 23.98
CA GLY A 469 21.89 -11.14 25.43
C GLY A 469 22.55 -9.85 25.92
N ALA A 470 22.93 -8.93 25.03
CA ALA A 470 23.25 -7.57 25.44
C ALA A 470 21.96 -6.75 25.45
N ASP A 471 21.48 -6.38 26.63
CA ASP A 471 20.34 -5.49 26.84
C ASP A 471 20.79 -4.34 27.76
N ARG A 472 20.23 -3.15 27.55
CA ARG A 472 20.57 -1.97 28.37
C ARG A 472 19.37 -1.06 28.53
N CYS A 473 19.10 -0.62 29.76
CA CYS A 473 18.14 0.45 30.00
C CYS A 473 18.81 1.79 29.70
N ILE A 474 18.17 2.61 28.86
CA ILE A 474 18.61 3.95 28.49
C ILE A 474 17.64 4.94 29.10
N THR A 475 18.11 5.80 30.00
CA THR A 475 17.30 6.85 30.64
C THR A 475 17.77 8.21 30.17
N CYS A 476 16.91 8.93 29.46
CA CYS A 476 17.13 10.22 28.78
C CYS A 476 18.18 10.16 27.65
N TRP A 477 19.38 9.69 27.96
CA TRP A 477 20.51 9.62 27.06
C TRP A 477 21.57 8.69 27.66
N ASP A 478 22.27 7.94 26.81
CA ASP A 478 23.31 7.02 27.24
C ASP A 478 24.50 7.11 26.29
N CYS A 479 25.70 7.26 26.85
CA CYS A 479 26.95 7.24 26.10
C CYS A 479 27.99 6.45 26.90
N VAL A 480 28.20 5.20 26.47
CA VAL A 480 29.02 4.23 27.19
C VAL A 480 29.92 3.48 26.21
N LEU A 481 31.09 3.09 26.70
CA LEU A 481 32.02 2.26 25.95
C LEU A 481 31.46 0.84 25.81
N LEU A 482 31.56 0.25 24.62
CA LEU A 482 31.08 -1.11 24.40
C LEU A 482 31.74 -2.13 25.34
N SER A 483 32.99 -1.89 25.76
CA SER A 483 33.67 -2.71 26.77
C SER A 483 33.02 -2.72 28.16
N GLN A 484 32.23 -1.69 28.48
CA GLN A 484 31.57 -1.50 29.78
C GLN A 484 30.16 -2.10 29.83
N PHE A 485 29.72 -2.77 28.76
CA PHE A 485 28.44 -3.48 28.76
C PHE A 485 28.48 -4.66 29.75
N ALA A 486 27.33 -4.91 30.40
CA ALA A 486 27.20 -5.98 31.38
C ALA A 486 27.43 -7.37 30.74
N PRO A 487 27.96 -8.35 31.49
CA PRO A 487 28.09 -9.72 31.02
C PRO A 487 26.72 -10.37 30.73
N PRO A 488 26.59 -11.22 29.68
CA PRO A 488 27.63 -11.56 28.71
C PRO A 488 27.86 -10.42 27.70
N ASN A 489 29.10 -9.92 27.64
CA ASN A 489 29.47 -8.80 26.77
C ASN A 489 30.07 -9.33 25.46
N HIS A 490 29.24 -9.40 24.43
CA HIS A 490 29.64 -9.85 23.09
C HIS A 490 30.28 -8.76 22.23
N PHE A 491 30.55 -7.57 22.78
CA PHE A 491 31.37 -6.56 22.11
C PHE A 491 32.86 -6.70 22.41
N LEU A 492 33.22 -7.45 23.45
CA LEU A 492 34.61 -7.82 23.74
C LEU A 492 35.10 -8.88 22.78
N ARG A 493 36.37 -8.82 22.38
CA ARG A 493 37.00 -9.86 21.53
C ARG A 493 36.86 -11.26 22.12
N SER A 494 37.00 -11.39 23.44
CA SER A 494 36.84 -12.67 24.15
C SER A 494 35.43 -13.25 24.03
N GLY A 495 34.41 -12.40 23.99
CA GLY A 495 32.99 -12.79 23.86
C GLY A 495 32.54 -12.96 22.41
N LEU A 496 33.11 -12.19 21.48
CA LEU A 496 32.76 -12.19 20.05
C LEU A 496 33.50 -13.27 19.25
N GLN A 497 34.69 -13.68 19.75
CA GLN A 497 35.59 -14.67 19.14
C GLN A 497 36.22 -14.24 17.81
N THR A 498 36.01 -12.98 17.40
CA THR A 498 36.62 -12.37 16.20
C THR A 498 36.91 -10.90 16.46
N ASP A 499 37.65 -10.27 15.55
CA ASP A 499 38.11 -8.89 15.73
C ASP A 499 37.06 -7.85 15.30
N LYS A 500 36.08 -8.24 14.48
CA LYS A 500 35.00 -7.37 14.00
C LYS A 500 33.63 -7.99 14.24
N GLY A 501 32.65 -7.13 14.46
CA GLY A 501 31.25 -7.54 14.62
C GLY A 501 30.27 -6.57 13.99
N LYS A 502 29.03 -7.03 13.94
CA LYS A 502 27.86 -6.24 13.56
C LYS A 502 26.85 -6.33 14.69
N ALA A 503 26.16 -5.25 14.98
CA ALA A 503 25.06 -5.24 15.93
C ALA A 503 23.82 -4.62 15.30
N ARG A 504 22.67 -5.19 15.64
CA ARG A 504 21.35 -4.61 15.41
C ARG A 504 20.81 -4.19 16.77
N ILE A 505 20.39 -2.94 16.85
CA ILE A 505 19.91 -2.31 18.08
C ILE A 505 18.44 -2.00 17.88
N GLN A 506 17.61 -2.43 18.83
CA GLN A 506 16.17 -2.17 18.82
C GLN A 506 15.73 -1.56 20.15
N GLY A 507 14.94 -0.49 20.09
CA GLY A 507 14.21 0.03 21.24
C GLY A 507 12.99 -0.84 21.53
N LEU A 508 12.86 -1.32 22.75
CA LEU A 508 11.75 -2.16 23.21
C LEU A 508 11.11 -1.55 24.45
N LYS A 509 9.78 -1.67 24.54
CA LYS A 509 9.06 -1.46 25.80
C LYS A 509 9.48 -2.52 26.81
N SER A 510 9.71 -2.14 28.05
CA SER A 510 10.14 -3.05 29.11
C SER A 510 9.63 -2.61 30.47
N GLN A 511 8.94 -3.49 31.18
CA GLN A 511 8.52 -3.23 32.57
C GLN A 511 9.70 -3.12 33.55
N LEU A 512 10.91 -3.54 33.16
CA LEU A 512 12.11 -3.45 33.99
C LEU A 512 12.84 -2.12 33.80
N CYS A 513 12.89 -1.62 32.55
CA CYS A 513 13.54 -0.34 32.26
C CYS A 513 12.57 0.84 32.37
N ASP A 514 11.32 0.67 31.95
CA ASP A 514 10.30 1.73 31.93
C ASP A 514 9.74 1.92 33.34
N VAL A 515 10.53 2.49 34.24
CA VAL A 515 10.09 2.89 35.58
C VAL A 515 9.27 4.18 35.47
N ASP A 516 8.13 4.23 36.17
CA ASP A 516 7.25 5.40 36.26
C ASP A 516 7.91 6.45 37.17
N PHE A 517 8.32 7.57 36.59
CA PHE A 517 8.94 8.70 37.29
C PHE A 517 7.91 9.77 37.72
N ASP A 518 6.63 9.42 37.94
CA ASP A 518 5.63 10.35 38.47
C ASP A 518 6.07 10.92 39.85
N PRO A 519 6.36 12.23 39.95
CA PRO A 519 6.76 12.87 41.20
C PRO A 519 5.64 12.92 42.26
N ASN A 520 4.41 12.53 41.91
CA ASN A 520 3.26 12.46 42.83
C ASN A 520 3.00 11.05 43.37
N ASN A 521 3.68 10.03 42.84
CA ASN A 521 3.71 8.73 43.49
C ASN A 521 4.81 8.79 44.58
N ASN A 522 4.49 8.44 45.82
CA ASN A 522 5.40 8.61 46.97
C ASN A 522 6.58 7.62 46.95
N ASN A 523 7.07 7.23 45.77
CA ASN A 523 8.15 6.27 45.61
C ASN A 523 9.46 7.03 45.56
N ASN A 524 10.10 7.06 46.71
CA ASN A 524 11.45 7.56 46.91
C ASN A 524 12.40 6.95 45.84
N PHE A 525 13.12 7.83 45.13
CA PHE A 525 14.10 7.52 44.10
C PHE A 525 14.91 6.22 44.36
N PRO A 526 14.68 5.13 43.61
CA PRO A 526 15.64 4.05 43.56
C PRO A 526 16.64 4.40 42.45
N PHE A 527 17.85 4.79 42.83
CA PHE A 527 18.99 4.69 41.92
C PHE A 527 19.01 3.28 41.32
N PRO A 528 19.22 3.09 40.00
CA PRO A 528 19.57 1.76 39.52
C PRO A 528 20.85 1.31 40.24
N PRO A 529 20.95 0.04 40.68
CA PRO A 529 22.21 -0.47 41.21
C PRO A 529 23.28 -0.29 40.12
N GLY A 530 24.44 0.19 40.53
CA GLY A 530 25.61 0.26 39.66
C GLY A 530 25.95 -1.12 39.09
N PRO A 531 26.86 -1.20 38.10
CA PRO A 531 27.30 -2.48 37.58
C PRO A 531 28.10 -3.21 38.66
N GLY A 532 27.42 -4.05 39.45
CA GLY A 532 28.06 -4.71 40.59
C GLY A 532 27.18 -5.47 41.59
N ASP A 533 25.86 -5.61 41.39
CA ASP A 533 25.01 -6.50 42.20
C ASP A 533 24.39 -7.63 41.37
#